data_AF-A0A821B9J6-F1
#
_entry.id   AF-A0A821B9J6-F1
#
_cell.length_a   1.000
_cell.length_b   1.000
_cell.length_c   1.000
_cell.angle_alpha   90.00
_cell.angle_beta   90.00
_cell.angle_gamma   90.00
#
_symmetry.space_group_name_H-M   'P 1'
#
loop_
_entity.id
_entity.type
_entity.pdbx_description
1 polymer ?
#
loop_
_entity_poly.entity_id
_entity_poly.type
_entity_poly.pdbx_seq_one_letter_code
_entity_poly.pdbx_strand_id
1 'polypeptide(L)'
;RIFFITSGSLGKDAVPIIIERFRETFTDPVTDQPYMYIYVFCHNISFQIDWAFEYRAYIHLFNFDADLLSRMVRDIGDYFLTEAKRLLDESPPNNSAAYHRLSWTRELYDRYSELEQVSMRRELAEVHQLLEETEEELKSSSDEDE
;
A
#
# COMPACT_ATOMS: atom_id res chain seq x y z
N ARG A 1 2.94 -7.40 -0.63
CA ARG A 1 3.85 -6.89 -1.68
C ARG A 1 3.00 -6.30 -2.78
N ILE A 2 3.48 -5.25 -3.47
CA ILE A 2 2.78 -4.63 -4.60
C ILE A 2 3.55 -4.92 -5.88
N PHE A 3 2.86 -5.32 -6.94
CA PHE A 3 3.44 -5.53 -8.27
C PHE A 3 2.86 -4.51 -9.24
N PHE A 4 3.73 -3.91 -10.04
CA PHE A 4 3.35 -2.96 -11.06
C PHE A 4 3.79 -3.45 -12.44
N ILE A 5 2.83 -3.54 -13.36
CA ILE A 5 3.02 -3.97 -14.74
C ILE A 5 2.64 -2.81 -15.65
N THR A 6 3.60 -2.31 -16.42
CA THR A 6 3.45 -1.13 -17.28
C THR A 6 2.82 -1.42 -18.64
N SER A 7 2.44 -2.67 -18.91
CA SER A 7 1.87 -3.09 -20.19
C SER A 7 0.77 -4.13 -20.01
N GLY A 8 -0.40 -3.86 -20.58
CA GLY A 8 -1.53 -4.79 -20.57
C GLY A 8 -1.22 -6.13 -21.24
N SER A 9 -0.50 -6.12 -22.36
CA SER A 9 -0.14 -7.35 -23.07
C SER A 9 0.86 -8.19 -22.28
N LEU A 10 1.86 -7.57 -21.64
CA LEU A 10 2.77 -8.28 -20.73
C LEU A 10 2.04 -8.78 -19.48
N GLY A 11 1.01 -8.07 -19.04
CA GLY A 11 0.15 -8.48 -17.93
C GLY A 11 -0.46 -9.86 -18.12
N LYS A 12 -0.90 -10.18 -19.34
CA LYS A 12 -1.49 -11.48 -19.67
C LYS A 12 -0.62 -12.67 -19.25
N ASP A 13 0.68 -12.58 -19.50
CA ASP A 13 1.62 -13.66 -19.21
C ASP A 13 2.21 -13.53 -17.80
N ALA A 14 2.45 -12.30 -17.33
CA ALA A 14 3.09 -12.05 -16.04
C ALA A 14 2.19 -12.32 -14.84
N VAL A 15 0.91 -11.93 -14.91
CA VAL A 15 -0.06 -12.07 -13.80
C VAL A 15 -0.19 -13.50 -13.30
N PRO A 16 -0.44 -14.53 -14.14
CA PRO A 16 -0.55 -15.91 -13.66
C PRO A 16 0.73 -16.40 -12.97
N ILE A 17 1.91 -16.08 -13.52
CA ILE A 17 3.20 -16.46 -12.95
C ILE A 17 3.43 -15.80 -11.59
N ILE A 18 3.06 -14.53 -11.45
CA ILE A 18 3.17 -13.78 -10.19
C ILE A 18 2.27 -14.40 -9.13
N ILE A 19 1.01 -14.71 -9.46
CA ILE A 19 0.06 -15.32 -8.53
C ILE A 19 0.52 -16.72 -8.12
N GLU A 20 0.95 -17.55 -9.07
CA GLU A 20 1.44 -18.90 -8.78
C GLU A 20 2.66 -18.86 -7.86
N ARG A 21 3.63 -18.00 -8.16
CA ARG A 21 4.90 -17.93 -7.42
C ARG A 21 4.77 -17.28 -6.05
N PHE A 22 3.81 -16.38 -5.88
CA PHE A 22 3.65 -15.59 -4.65
C PHE A 22 2.23 -15.71 -4.07
N ARG A 23 1.62 -16.90 -4.19
CA ARG A 23 0.22 -17.14 -3.77
C ARG A 23 -0.09 -16.63 -2.37
N GLU A 24 0.78 -16.92 -1.41
CA GLU A 24 0.65 -16.47 -0.01
C GLU A 24 0.63 -14.94 0.17
N THR A 25 1.13 -14.19 -0.81
CA THR A 25 1.10 -12.72 -0.79
C THR A 25 -0.22 -12.15 -1.30
N PHE A 26 -0.95 -12.91 -2.12
CA PHE A 26 -2.16 -12.45 -2.80
C PHE A 26 -3.41 -13.19 -2.34
N THR A 27 -3.29 -14.02 -1.33
CA THR A 27 -4.39 -14.82 -0.82
C THR A 27 -4.32 -14.80 0.70
N ASP A 28 -5.45 -14.45 1.31
CA ASP A 28 -5.62 -14.46 2.75
C ASP A 28 -5.44 -15.88 3.28
N PRO A 29 -4.52 -16.12 4.22
CA PRO A 29 -4.19 -17.47 4.67
C PRO A 29 -5.31 -18.13 5.49
N VAL A 30 -6.28 -17.35 5.98
CA VAL A 30 -7.40 -17.84 6.80
C VAL A 30 -8.65 -18.06 5.96
N THR A 31 -8.95 -17.11 5.05
CA THR A 31 -10.20 -17.08 4.29
C THR A 31 -10.05 -17.51 2.82
N ASP A 32 -8.81 -17.74 2.35
CA ASP A 32 -8.44 -18.02 0.95
C ASP A 32 -8.94 -16.94 -0.03
N GLN A 33 -9.24 -15.73 0.47
CA GLN A 33 -9.72 -14.62 -0.34
C GLN A 33 -8.56 -13.85 -0.99
N PRO A 34 -8.70 -13.42 -2.24
CA PRO A 34 -7.63 -12.75 -2.95
C PRO A 34 -7.44 -11.28 -2.51
N TYR A 35 -6.19 -10.83 -2.51
CA TYR A 35 -5.82 -9.42 -2.34
C TYR A 35 -5.49 -8.77 -3.69
N MET A 36 -6.01 -7.57 -3.93
CA MET A 36 -5.78 -6.82 -5.17
C MET A 36 -4.50 -5.97 -5.09
N TYR A 37 -3.33 -6.59 -5.23
CA TYR A 37 -2.04 -5.88 -5.17
C TYR A 37 -1.23 -5.92 -6.48
N ILE A 38 -1.86 -6.31 -7.59
CA ILE A 38 -1.23 -6.28 -8.91
C ILE A 38 -1.84 -5.14 -9.74
N TYR A 39 -1.06 -4.12 -10.02
CA TYR A 39 -1.47 -2.95 -10.79
C TYR A 39 -0.99 -3.12 -12.23
N VAL A 40 -1.92 -3.01 -13.18
CA VAL A 40 -1.66 -3.19 -14.60
C VAL A 40 -2.08 -1.94 -15.35
N PHE A 41 -1.10 -1.22 -15.86
CA PHE A 41 -1.32 -0.12 -16.78
C PHE A 41 -1.42 -0.64 -18.21
N CYS A 42 -2.52 -0.33 -18.89
CA CYS A 42 -2.78 -0.90 -20.20
C CYS A 42 -3.22 0.08 -21.27
N HIS A 43 -3.39 1.37 -20.94
CA HIS A 43 -3.93 2.45 -21.80
C HIS A 43 -5.34 2.23 -22.36
N ASN A 44 -5.75 0.98 -22.58
CA ASN A 44 -7.05 0.59 -23.10
C ASN A 44 -7.46 -0.77 -22.53
N ILE A 45 -8.24 -0.70 -21.45
CA ILE A 45 -8.80 -1.85 -20.71
C ILE A 45 -9.65 -2.74 -21.61
N SER A 46 -10.37 -2.18 -22.58
CA SER A 46 -11.25 -2.95 -23.46
C SER A 46 -10.50 -4.03 -24.25
N PHE A 47 -9.22 -3.80 -24.59
CA PHE A 47 -8.38 -4.81 -25.26
C PHE A 47 -7.80 -5.86 -24.32
N GLN A 48 -7.86 -5.64 -23.01
CA GLN A 48 -7.28 -6.53 -22.00
C GLN A 48 -8.34 -7.34 -21.24
N ILE A 49 -9.61 -6.97 -21.39
CA ILE A 49 -10.69 -7.48 -20.54
C ILE A 49 -10.84 -8.99 -20.58
N ASP A 50 -10.62 -9.61 -21.75
CA ASP A 50 -10.79 -11.05 -21.95
C ASP A 50 -9.92 -11.86 -20.99
N TRP A 51 -8.62 -11.56 -20.91
CA TRP A 51 -7.72 -12.27 -19.99
C TRP A 51 -7.82 -11.71 -18.57
N ALA A 52 -8.01 -10.40 -18.42
CA ALA A 52 -8.08 -9.75 -17.12
C ALA A 52 -9.26 -10.23 -16.28
N PHE A 53 -10.37 -10.61 -16.93
CA PHE A 53 -11.56 -11.10 -16.25
C PHE A 53 -11.31 -12.36 -15.41
N GLU A 54 -10.37 -13.22 -15.85
CA GLU A 54 -9.94 -14.41 -15.11
C GLU A 54 -9.25 -14.05 -13.80
N TYR A 55 -8.52 -12.93 -13.77
CA TYR A 55 -7.72 -12.48 -12.63
C TYR A 55 -8.30 -11.24 -11.94
N ARG A 56 -9.57 -10.89 -12.21
CA ARG A 56 -10.21 -9.66 -11.73
C ARG A 56 -10.20 -9.47 -10.22
N ALA A 57 -10.01 -10.56 -9.46
CA ALA A 57 -9.94 -10.53 -8.01
C ALA A 57 -8.54 -10.19 -7.47
N TYR A 58 -7.51 -10.24 -8.33
CA TYR A 58 -6.10 -10.01 -7.98
C TYR A 58 -5.54 -8.72 -8.58
N ILE A 59 -6.14 -8.22 -9.66
CA ILE A 59 -5.58 -7.12 -10.45
C ILE A 59 -6.42 -5.84 -10.39
N HIS A 60 -5.74 -4.70 -10.44
CA HIS A 60 -6.30 -3.41 -10.77
C HIS A 60 -5.80 -2.97 -12.14
N LEU A 61 -6.73 -2.66 -13.05
CA LEU A 61 -6.42 -2.20 -14.40
C LEU A 61 -6.63 -0.69 -14.52
N PHE A 62 -5.71 -0.02 -15.22
CA PHE A 62 -5.77 1.43 -15.42
C PHE A 62 -5.58 1.80 -16.89
N ASN A 63 -6.41 2.76 -17.33
CA ASN A 63 -6.29 3.42 -18.62
C ASN A 63 -5.37 4.65 -18.55
N PHE A 64 -5.43 5.36 -17.42
CA PHE A 64 -4.72 6.61 -17.21
C PHE A 64 -3.66 6.44 -16.13
N ASP A 65 -2.51 7.06 -16.38
CA ASP A 65 -1.36 7.07 -15.49
C ASP A 65 -1.65 7.85 -14.19
N ALA A 66 -2.43 8.94 -14.27
CA ALA A 66 -2.88 9.70 -13.11
C ALA A 66 -3.67 8.83 -12.11
N ASP A 67 -4.69 8.12 -12.58
CA ASP A 67 -5.53 7.24 -11.73
C ASP A 67 -4.72 6.10 -11.11
N LEU A 68 -3.79 5.54 -11.88
CA LEU A 68 -2.85 4.53 -11.41
C LEU A 68 -1.98 5.09 -10.29
N LEU A 69 -1.36 6.24 -10.54
CA LEU A 69 -0.42 6.86 -9.62
C LEU A 69 -1.12 7.24 -8.31
N SER A 70 -2.28 7.89 -8.39
CA SER A 70 -3.04 8.28 -7.19
C SER A 70 -3.44 7.05 -6.37
N ARG A 71 -3.97 6.02 -7.03
CA ARG A 71 -4.35 4.78 -6.37
C ARG A 71 -3.16 4.07 -5.72
N MET A 72 -2.02 3.96 -6.43
CA MET A 72 -0.81 3.34 -5.89
C MET A 72 -0.25 4.12 -4.71
N VAL A 73 -0.20 5.46 -4.78
CA VAL A 73 0.30 6.32 -3.69
C VAL A 73 -0.51 6.08 -2.41
N ARG A 74 -1.84 6.06 -2.52
CA ARG A 74 -2.71 5.77 -1.38
C ARG A 74 -2.49 4.38 -0.83
N ASP A 75 -2.51 3.36 -1.68
CA ASP A 75 -2.43 1.96 -1.24
C ASP A 75 -1.04 1.64 -0.64
N ILE A 76 0.05 2.31 -1.08
CA ILE A 76 1.37 2.24 -0.41
C ILE A 76 1.33 2.95 0.96
N GLY A 77 0.65 4.09 1.06
CA GLY A 77 0.45 4.81 2.33
C GLY A 77 -0.27 3.93 3.36
N ASP A 78 -1.35 3.27 2.94
CA ASP A 78 -2.13 2.32 3.76
C ASP A 78 -1.27 1.13 4.23
N TYR A 79 -0.41 0.61 3.33
CA TYR A 79 0.54 -0.44 3.68
C TYR A 79 1.51 0.01 4.77
N PHE A 80 2.12 1.20 4.64
CA PHE A 80 3.04 1.71 5.66
C PHE A 80 2.33 2.04 6.97
N LEU A 81 1.08 2.50 6.94
CA LEU A 81 0.30 2.73 8.15
C LEU A 81 0.03 1.42 8.89
N THR A 82 -0.37 0.39 8.15
CA THR A 82 -0.63 -0.94 8.71
C THR A 82 0.63 -1.53 9.32
N GLU A 83 1.77 -1.42 8.63
CA GLU A 83 3.05 -1.92 9.12
C GLU A 83 3.55 -1.13 10.33
N ALA A 84 3.34 0.19 10.37
CA ALA A 84 3.69 1.00 11.53
C ALA A 84 2.91 0.55 12.78
N LYS A 85 1.59 0.38 12.67
CA LYS A 85 0.75 -0.11 13.78
C LYS A 85 1.22 -1.47 14.27
N ARG A 86 1.54 -2.39 13.34
CA ARG A 86 2.09 -3.71 13.67
C ARG A 86 3.40 -3.61 14.46
N LEU A 87 4.29 -2.69 14.10
CA LEU A 87 5.58 -2.46 14.79
C LEU A 87 5.40 -1.84 16.18
N LEU A 88 4.36 -1.04 16.39
CA LEU A 88 3.98 -0.50 17.71
C LEU A 88 3.36 -1.58 18.61
N ASP A 89 2.61 -2.53 18.01
CA ASP A 89 2.00 -3.66 18.72
C ASP A 89 3.00 -4.80 19.03
N GLU A 90 4.23 -4.76 18.50
CA GLU A 90 5.29 -5.72 18.81
C GLU A 90 5.75 -5.63 20.28
N SER A 91 6.34 -6.70 20.81
CA SER A 91 6.88 -6.70 22.17
C SER A 91 8.33 -7.22 22.16
N PRO A 92 9.34 -6.34 22.35
CA PRO A 92 9.22 -4.90 22.57
C PRO A 92 8.80 -4.13 21.30
N PRO A 93 8.13 -2.96 21.43
CA PRO A 93 7.79 -2.11 20.29
C PRO A 93 9.02 -1.62 19.54
N ASN A 94 8.92 -1.50 18.22
CA ASN A 94 9.97 -0.93 17.38
C ASN A 94 9.63 0.52 16.96
N ASN A 95 9.68 1.43 17.93
CA ASN A 95 9.24 2.82 17.78
C ASN A 95 10.00 3.57 16.69
N SER A 96 11.30 3.31 16.51
CA SER A 96 12.09 3.97 15.47
C SER A 96 11.62 3.58 14.06
N ALA A 97 11.40 2.29 13.81
CA ALA A 97 10.90 1.83 12.52
C ALA A 97 9.45 2.30 12.29
N ALA A 98 8.60 2.25 13.32
CA ALA A 98 7.23 2.74 13.26
C ALA A 98 7.17 4.22 12.88
N TYR A 99 7.97 5.07 13.53
CA TYR A 99 8.04 6.50 13.24
C TYR A 99 8.37 6.79 11.78
N HIS A 100 9.38 6.11 11.22
CA HIS A 100 9.74 6.28 9.81
C HIS A 100 8.61 5.88 8.86
N ARG A 101 7.90 4.79 9.17
CA ARG A 101 6.76 4.34 8.36
C ARG A 101 5.59 5.33 8.41
N LEU A 102 5.27 5.84 9.59
CA LEU A 102 4.24 6.87 9.76
C LEU A 102 4.60 8.17 9.03
N SER A 103 5.88 8.57 9.05
CA SER A 103 6.36 9.76 8.35
C SER A 103 6.14 9.63 6.83
N TRP A 104 6.46 8.47 6.25
CA TRP A 104 6.20 8.19 4.84
C TRP A 104 4.71 8.09 4.52
N THR A 105 3.90 7.48 5.40
CA THR A 105 2.44 7.46 5.25
C THR A 105 1.90 8.89 5.15
N ARG A 106 2.32 9.80 6.04
CA ARG A 106 1.89 11.20 6.00
C ARG A 106 2.22 11.83 4.65
N GLU A 107 3.47 11.72 4.20
CA GLU A 107 3.89 12.29 2.92
C GLU A 107 3.08 11.72 1.74
N LEU A 108 2.83 10.40 1.72
CA LEU A 108 2.03 9.77 0.67
C LEU A 108 0.57 10.22 0.69
N TYR A 109 -0.04 10.36 1.86
CA TYR A 109 -1.41 10.86 1.98
C TYR A 109 -1.55 12.32 1.57
N ASP A 110 -0.58 13.17 1.91
CA ASP A 110 -0.54 14.56 1.44
C ASP A 110 -0.45 14.61 -0.09
N ARG A 111 0.43 13.80 -0.71
CA ARG A 111 0.54 13.69 -2.17
C ARG A 111 -0.74 13.17 -2.82
N TYR A 112 -1.38 12.17 -2.23
CA TYR A 112 -2.66 11.67 -2.73
C TYR A 112 -3.75 12.75 -2.65
N SER A 113 -3.81 13.50 -1.55
CA SER A 113 -4.74 14.61 -1.35
C SER A 113 -4.54 15.70 -2.41
N GLU A 114 -3.28 16.03 -2.75
CA GLU A 114 -2.94 16.95 -3.83
C GLU A 114 -3.37 16.44 -5.21
N LEU A 115 -3.09 15.16 -5.51
CA LEU A 115 -3.38 14.54 -6.82
C LEU A 115 -4.88 14.46 -7.11
N GLU A 116 -5.67 14.00 -6.13
CA GLU A 116 -7.11 13.79 -6.29
C GLU A 116 -7.94 15.02 -5.92
N GLN A 117 -7.31 16.06 -5.36
CA GLN A 117 -8.00 17.23 -4.79
C GLN A 117 -9.06 16.84 -3.74
N VAL A 118 -8.82 15.76 -3.00
CA VAL A 118 -9.70 15.23 -1.95
C VAL A 118 -9.09 15.47 -0.57
N SER A 119 -9.94 15.60 0.45
CA SER A 119 -9.47 15.72 1.83
C SER A 119 -9.24 14.36 2.47
N MET A 120 -8.02 14.13 2.98
CA MET A 120 -7.65 12.98 3.82
C MET A 120 -7.65 13.34 5.31
N ARG A 121 -8.49 14.29 5.74
CA ARG A 121 -8.39 14.91 7.08
C ARG A 121 -8.41 13.90 8.22
N ARG A 122 -9.23 12.84 8.11
CA ARG A 122 -9.38 11.84 9.17
C ARG A 122 -8.14 10.95 9.24
N GLU A 123 -7.72 10.43 8.10
CA GLU A 123 -6.56 9.54 7.96
C GLU A 123 -5.27 10.27 8.38
N LEU A 124 -5.10 11.54 7.96
CA LEU A 124 -3.96 12.36 8.39
C LEU A 124 -4.01 12.74 9.87
N ALA A 125 -5.18 12.90 10.47
CA ALA A 125 -5.30 13.16 11.91
C ALA A 125 -4.83 11.95 12.73
N GLU A 126 -5.21 10.74 12.32
CA GLU A 126 -4.74 9.50 12.94
C GLU A 126 -3.21 9.34 12.80
N VAL A 127 -2.67 9.57 11.60
CA VAL A 127 -1.22 9.49 11.36
C VAL A 127 -0.46 10.52 12.21
N HIS A 128 -0.97 11.75 12.34
CA HIS A 128 -0.35 12.76 13.19
C HIS A 128 -0.34 12.35 14.66
N GLN A 129 -1.46 11.85 15.18
CA GLN A 129 -1.54 11.39 16.55
C GLN A 129 -0.50 10.28 16.82
N LEU A 130 -0.44 9.27 15.96
CA LEU A 130 0.52 8.17 16.11
C LEU A 130 1.99 8.65 16.02
N LEU A 131 2.28 9.64 15.17
CA LEU A 131 3.62 10.24 15.08
C LEU A 131 4.02 10.93 16.38
N GLU A 132 3.12 11.72 16.96
CA GLU A 132 3.37 12.43 18.22
C GLU A 132 3.63 11.43 19.36
N GLU A 133 2.76 10.44 19.51
CA GLU A 133 2.90 9.38 20.52
C GLU A 133 4.24 8.62 20.37
N THR A 134 4.58 8.20 19.14
CA THR A 134 5.83 7.47 18.88
C THR A 134 7.07 8.33 19.12
N GLU A 135 7.01 9.63 18.83
CA GLU A 135 8.12 10.56 19.05
C GLU A 135 8.38 10.80 20.55
N GLU A 136 7.34 10.88 21.36
CA GLU A 136 7.45 11.01 22.82
C GLU A 136 8.11 9.77 23.44
N GLU A 137 7.73 8.57 23.01
CA GLU A 137 8.33 7.32 23.48
C GLU A 137 9.80 7.16 23.06
N LEU A 138 10.17 7.67 21.89
CA LEU A 138 11.57 7.69 21.45
C LEU A 138 12.43 8.62 22.29
N LYS A 139 11.88 9.75 22.75
CA LYS A 139 12.59 10.69 23.63
C LYS A 139 12.73 10.14 25.05
N SER A 140 11.70 9.52 25.59
CA SER A 140 11.76 8.94 26.94
C SER A 140 12.76 7.78 27.02
N SER A 141 12.84 6.94 25.98
CA SER A 141 13.82 5.85 25.92
C SER A 141 15.27 6.33 25.77
N SER A 142 15.51 7.45 25.07
CA SER A 142 16.87 8.02 24.99
C SER A 142 17.36 8.62 26.31
N ASP A 143 16.45 9.15 27.13
CA ASP A 143 16.77 9.76 28.42
C ASP A 143 17.04 8.71 29.54
N GLU A 144 16.59 7.47 29.37
CA GLU A 144 16.82 6.37 30.32
C GLU A 144 18.19 5.66 30.11
N ASP A 145 18.82 5.85 28.95
CA ASP A 145 20.10 5.23 28.58
C ASP A 145 21.34 6.12 28.87
N GLU A 146 21.16 7.34 29.40
CA GLU A 146 22.23 8.27 29.86
C GLU A 146 22.53 8.20 31.37
#